data_AF-A0A961IKW3-F1
#
_entry.id   AF-A0A961IKW3-F1
#
_cell.length_a   1.000
_cell.length_b   1.000
_cell.length_c   1.000
_cell.angle_alpha   90.00
_cell.angle_beta   90.00
_cell.angle_gamma   90.00
#
_symmetry.space_group_name_H-M   'P 1'
#
loop_
_entity.id
_entity.type
_entity.pdbx_description
1 polymer ?
#
loop_
_entity_poly.entity_id
_entity_poly.type
_entity_poly.pdbx_seq_one_letter_code
_entity_poly.pdbx_strand_id
1 'polypeptide(L)' 'MERIAGIGGLLAGAGIISSILHFFDYNLRLLMWIDNWGPGVGWGIRIGLIVVGAIVFLVGRSAAK' A
#
# COMPACT_ATOMS: atom_id res chain seq x y z
N MET A 1 -9.16 -17.12 6.97
CA MET A 1 -7.86 -16.50 7.31
C MET A 1 -7.07 -16.11 6.06
N GLU A 2 -6.97 -16.98 5.04
CA GLU A 2 -6.29 -16.64 3.76
C GLU A 2 -6.74 -15.33 3.10
N ARG A 3 -8.03 -14.98 3.20
CA ARG A 3 -8.56 -13.71 2.66
C ARG A 3 -7.90 -12.46 3.29
N ILE A 4 -7.53 -12.53 4.56
CA ILE A 4 -6.90 -11.41 5.29
C ILE A 4 -5.45 -11.23 4.83
N ALA A 5 -4.73 -12.35 4.67
CA ALA A 5 -3.39 -12.32 4.07
C ALA A 5 -3.44 -11.77 2.63
N GLY A 6 -4.42 -12.19 1.83
CA GLY A 6 -4.64 -11.66 0.48
C GLY A 6 -4.84 -10.14 0.45
N ILE A 7 -5.69 -9.59 1.33
CA ILE A 7 -5.92 -8.14 1.44
C ILE A 7 -4.65 -7.41 1.88
N GLY A 8 -3.90 -7.95 2.85
CA GLY A 8 -2.63 -7.36 3.30
C GLY A 8 -1.60 -7.29 2.18
N GLY A 9 -1.44 -8.37 1.42
CA GLY A 9 -0.55 -8.42 0.26
C GLY A 9 -0.94 -7.42 -0.83
N LEU A 10 -2.25 -7.25 -1.06
CA LEU A 10 -2.78 -6.31 -2.05
C LEU A 10 -2.57 -4.85 -1.61
N LEU A 11 -2.75 -4.53 -0.33
CA LEU A 11 -2.46 -3.20 0.23
C LEU A 11 -0.97 -2.85 0.16
N ALA A 12 -0.11 -3.80 0.55
CA ALA A 12 1.34 -3.60 0.47
C ALA A 12 1.79 -3.42 -0.97
N GLY A 13 1.30 -4.28 -1.88
CA GLY A 13 1.56 -4.20 -3.31
C GLY A 13 1.09 -2.88 -3.92
N ALA A 14 -0.11 -2.42 -3.57
CA ALA A 14 -0.63 -1.13 -4.03
C ALA A 14 0.26 0.04 -3.59
N GLY A 15 0.72 0.05 -2.34
CA GLY A 15 1.65 1.06 -1.85
C GLY A 15 3.00 1.05 -2.60
N ILE A 16 3.57 -0.14 -2.85
CA ILE A 16 4.82 -0.31 -3.60
C ILE A 16 4.64 0.15 -5.06
N ILE A 17 3.63 -0.37 -5.76
CA ILE A 17 3.34 -0.01 -7.15
C ILE A 17 3.12 1.49 -7.27
N SER A 18 2.37 2.09 -6.34
CA SER A 18 2.15 3.53 -6.34
C SER A 18 3.48 4.27 -6.20
N SER A 19 4.31 3.87 -5.23
CA SER A 19 5.62 4.48 -5.00
C SER A 19 6.52 4.42 -6.24
N ILE A 20 6.52 3.29 -6.96
CA ILE A 20 7.25 3.13 -8.22
C ILE A 20 6.69 4.07 -9.29
N LEU A 21 5.37 4.08 -9.50
CA LEU A 21 4.73 4.92 -10.52
C LEU A 21 5.02 6.41 -10.32
N HIS A 22 5.11 6.88 -9.07
CA HIS A 22 5.41 8.27 -8.75
C HIS A 22 6.76 8.73 -9.32
N PHE A 23 7.75 7.84 -9.42
CA PHE A 23 9.04 8.17 -10.05
C PHE A 23 8.94 8.40 -11.56
N PHE A 24 7.90 7.87 -12.21
CA PHE A 24 7.60 8.08 -13.62
C PHE A 24 6.54 9.17 -13.85
N ASP A 25 6.23 9.95 -12.82
CA ASP A 25 5.14 10.94 -12.82
C ASP A 25 3.75 10.33 -13.13
N TYR A 26 3.62 9.03 -12.90
CA TYR A 26 2.37 8.29 -12.99
C TYR A 26 1.76 8.09 -11.61
N ASN A 27 0.43 8.06 -11.57
CA ASN A 27 -0.30 7.85 -10.33
C ASN A 27 -1.30 6.71 -10.47
N LEU A 28 -1.36 5.87 -9.44
CA LEU A 28 -2.40 4.87 -9.32
C LEU A 28 -3.74 5.59 -9.23
N ARG A 29 -4.71 5.22 -10.08
CA ARG A 29 -6.04 5.86 -10.13
C ARG A 29 -6.71 5.96 -8.74
N LEU A 30 -6.51 4.94 -7.91
CA LEU A 30 -7.01 4.89 -6.54
C LEU A 30 -6.30 5.87 -5.60
N LEU A 31 -5.03 6.17 -5.85
CA LEU A 31 -4.19 7.00 -4.99
C LEU A 31 -4.04 8.45 -5.50
N MET A 32 -4.49 8.79 -6.71
CA MET A 32 -4.36 10.15 -7.26
C MET A 32 -4.80 11.29 -6.33
N TRP A 33 -5.78 11.04 -5.46
CA TRP A 33 -6.28 12.05 -4.53
C TRP A 33 -5.25 12.45 -3.47
N ILE A 34 -4.29 11.58 -3.13
CA ILE A 34 -3.24 11.86 -2.13
C ILE A 34 -2.21 12.87 -2.67
N ASP A 35 -2.09 12.98 -3.98
CA ASP A 35 -1.18 13.92 -4.62
C ASP A 35 -1.69 15.37 -4.46
N ASN A 36 -3.00 15.56 -4.23
CA ASN A 36 -3.59 16.86 -3.89
C ASN A 36 -3.21 17.36 -2.48
N TRP A 37 -2.73 16.47 -1.60
CA TRP A 37 -2.39 16.79 -0.21
C TRP A 37 -0.93 17.25 -0.07
N GLY A 38 -0.20 17.29 -1.19
CA GLY A 38 1.21 17.64 -1.26
C GLY A 38 2.13 16.43 -1.10
N PRO A 39 3.41 16.57 -1.53
CA PRO A 39 4.34 15.46 -1.66
C PRO A 39 4.64 14.76 -0.33
N GLY A 40 4.75 15.51 0.78
CA GLY A 40 5.02 14.93 2.09
C GLY A 40 3.89 14.01 2.59
N VAL A 41 2.64 14.44 2.43
CA VAL A 41 1.48 13.65 2.86
C VAL A 41 1.23 12.46 1.93
N GLY A 42 1.39 12.66 0.61
CA GLY A 42 1.29 11.58 -0.37
C GLY A 42 2.29 10.46 -0.11
N TRP A 43 3.56 10.79 0.18
CA TRP A 43 4.57 9.82 0.57
C TRP A 43 4.26 9.14 1.92
N GLY A 44 3.74 9.89 2.89
CA GLY A 44 3.29 9.33 4.17
C GLY A 44 2.22 8.23 4.00
N ILE A 45 1.23 8.46 3.14
CA ILE A 45 0.17 7.48 2.84
C ILE A 45 0.74 6.27 2.09
N ARG A 46 1.61 6.48 1.10
CA ARG A 46 2.26 5.39 0.35
C ARG A 46 3.03 4.47 1.29
N ILE A 47 3.86 5.03 2.16
CA ILE A 47 4.61 4.27 3.17
C ILE A 47 3.66 3.59 4.16
N GLY A 48 2.61 4.29 4.61
CA GLY A 48 1.59 3.74 5.49
C GLY A 48 0.91 2.49 4.90
N LEU A 49 0.54 2.52 3.63
CA LEU A 49 -0.05 1.38 2.93
C LEU A 49 0.90 0.18 2.84
N ILE A 50 2.20 0.45 2.60
CA ILE A 50 3.22 -0.60 2.57
C ILE A 50 3.37 -1.26 3.94
N VAL A 51 3.54 -0.45 4.99
CA VAL A 51 3.78 -0.95 6.36
C VAL A 51 2.55 -1.67 6.89
N VAL A 52 1.37 -1.07 6.79
CA VAL A 52 0.10 -1.66 7.27
C VAL A 52 -0.22 -2.92 6.46
N GLY A 53 -0.08 -2.87 5.13
CA GLY A 53 -0.30 -4.03 4.27
C GLY A 53 0.65 -5.19 4.62
N ALA A 54 1.93 -4.90 4.85
CA ALA A 54 2.91 -5.91 5.24
C ALA A 54 2.59 -6.53 6.61
N ILE A 55 2.21 -5.72 7.60
CA ILE A 55 1.79 -6.21 8.92
C ILE A 55 0.56 -7.12 8.78
N VAL A 56 -0.48 -6.66 8.07
CA VAL A 56 -1.70 -7.45 7.86
C VAL A 56 -1.42 -8.75 7.11
N PHE A 57 -0.52 -8.73 6.12
CA PHE A 57 -0.09 -9.92 5.39
C PHE A 57 0.59 -10.94 6.32
N LEU A 58 1.56 -10.48 7.13
CA LEU A 58 2.32 -11.34 8.04
C LEU A 58 1.42 -11.91 9.14
N VAL A 59 0.57 -11.09 9.75
CA VAL A 59 -0.39 -11.54 10.77
C VAL A 59 -1.41 -12.51 10.17
N GLY A 60 -1.99 -12.18 9.01
CA GLY A 60 -2.94 -13.04 8.33
C GLY A 60 -2.35 -14.38 7.90
N ARG A 61 -1.06 -14.41 7.52
CA ARG A 61 -0.34 -15.64 7.19
C ARG A 61 0.05 -16.45 8.43
N SER A 62 0.42 -15.79 9.52
CA SER A 62 0.73 -16.47 10.79
C SER A 62 -0.50 -17.07 11.44
N ALA A 63 -1.65 -16.42 11.33
CA ALA A 63 -2.93 -16.92 11.85
C ALA A 63 -3.59 -17.99 10.95
N ALA A 64 -3.05 -18.23 9.76
CA ALA A 64 -3.50 -19.27 8.83
C ALA A 64 -2.68 -20.58 8.92
N LYS A 65 -1.56 -20.56 9.67
CA LYS A 65 -0.86 -21.77 10.10
C LYS A 65 -1.54 -22.34 11.34
#